data_AF-A0A8T4VUE4-F1
#
_entry.id   AF-A0A8T4VUE4-F1
#
_cell.length_a   1.000
_cell.length_b   1.000
_cell.length_c   1.000
_cell.angle_alpha   90.00
_cell.angle_beta   90.00
_cell.angle_gamma   90.00
#
_symmetry.space_group_name_H-M   'P 1'
#
loop_
_entity.id
_entity.type
_entity.pdbx_description
1 polymer ?
#
loop_
_entity_poly.entity_id
_entity_poly.type
_entity_poly.pdbx_seq_one_letter_code
_entity_poly.pdbx_strand_id
1 'polypeptide(L)'
;MRCKLVLLLSGIVGTLFPKAVIDGAKTLLLWPTYENPADLEPRSWFVTSVRVQSLLLAAVVLYTMTDPGQRVQTDIPDEPDLTPAAESED
;
A
#
# COMPACT_ATOMS: atom_id res chain seq x y z
N MET A 1 13.81 -3.03 -9.65
CA MET A 1 13.77 -4.25 -8.77
C MET A 1 14.00 -3.95 -7.29
N ARG A 2 15.00 -3.13 -6.89
CA ARG A 2 15.31 -2.87 -5.46
C ARG A 2 14.13 -2.35 -4.62
N CYS A 3 13.33 -1.41 -5.12
CA CYS A 3 12.18 -0.89 -4.38
C CYS A 3 11.09 -1.95 -4.12
N LYS A 4 10.82 -2.83 -5.09
CA LYS A 4 9.84 -3.92 -4.92
C LYS A 4 10.30 -4.90 -3.82
N LEU A 5 11.59 -5.25 -3.80
CA LEU A 5 12.16 -6.10 -2.76
C LEU A 5 12.00 -5.46 -1.36
N VAL A 6 12.30 -4.17 -1.23
CA VAL A 6 12.15 -3.44 0.05
C VAL A 6 10.70 -3.44 0.52
N LEU A 7 9.75 -3.19 -0.39
CA LEU A 7 8.31 -3.21 -0.06
C LEU A 7 7.84 -4.62 0.33
N LEU A 8 8.32 -5.66 -0.35
CA LEU A 8 8.00 -7.05 -0.03
C LEU A 8 8.50 -7.41 1.37
N LEU A 9 9.77 -7.08 1.66
CA LEU A 9 10.36 -7.30 2.98
C LEU A 9 9.62 -6.51 4.07
N SER A 10 9.24 -5.27 3.79
CA SER A 10 8.44 -4.45 4.71
C SER A 10 7.09 -5.11 5.01
N GLY A 11 6.38 -5.61 3.99
CA GLY A 11 5.13 -6.34 4.16
C GLY A 11 5.30 -7.63 4.97
N ILE A 12 6.36 -8.39 4.72
CA ILE A 12 6.67 -9.61 5.50
C ILE A 12 6.94 -9.27 6.98
N VAL A 13 7.80 -8.27 7.23
CA VAL A 13 8.12 -7.82 8.60
C VAL A 13 6.88 -7.33 9.33
N GLY A 14 6.04 -6.52 8.69
CA GLY A 14 4.79 -6.03 9.31
C GLY A 14 3.75 -7.12 9.55
N THR A 15 3.78 -8.22 8.79
CA THR A 15 2.88 -9.37 8.98
C THR A 15 3.31 -10.21 10.19
N LEU A 16 4.61 -10.49 10.30
CA LEU A 16 5.17 -11.36 11.33
C LEU A 16 5.39 -10.62 12.66
N PHE A 17 5.82 -9.36 12.59
CA PHE A 17 6.20 -8.53 13.74
C PHE A 17 5.40 -7.20 13.77
N PRO A 18 4.06 -7.25 13.77
CA PRO A 18 3.23 -6.03 13.71
C PRO A 18 3.50 -5.09 14.90
N LYS A 19 3.79 -5.62 16.09
CA LYS A 19 4.10 -4.80 17.28
C LYS A 19 5.38 -3.97 17.10
N ALA A 20 6.45 -4.56 16.58
CA ALA A 20 7.70 -3.85 16.35
C ALA A 20 7.54 -2.71 15.32
N VAL A 21 6.74 -2.94 14.27
CA VAL A 21 6.40 -1.90 13.29
C VAL A 21 5.60 -0.78 13.93
N ILE A 22 4.62 -1.11 14.76
CA ILE A 22 3.80 -0.14 15.49
C ILE A 22 4.66 0.69 16.46
N ASP A 23 5.61 0.08 17.17
CA ASP A 23 6.49 0.79 18.11
C ASP A 23 7.43 1.78 17.39
N GLY A 24 8.00 1.38 16.25
CA GLY A 24 8.78 2.28 15.40
C GLY A 24 7.92 3.42 14.84
N ALA A 25 6.71 3.10 14.35
CA ALA A 25 5.78 4.10 13.81
C ALA A 25 5.31 5.09 14.89
N LYS A 26 5.02 4.64 16.11
CA LYS A 26 4.68 5.50 17.25
C LYS A 26 5.76 6.54 17.50
N THR A 27 7.00 6.10 17.55
CA THR A 27 8.15 7.00 17.80
C THR A 27 8.33 8.01 16.67
N LEU A 28 8.20 7.59 15.41
CA LEU A 28 8.37 8.47 14.26
C LEU A 28 7.23 9.46 14.05
N LEU A 29 5.98 9.05 14.28
CA LEU A 29 4.79 9.85 13.96
C LEU A 29 4.34 10.74 15.10
N LEU A 30 4.58 10.32 16.35
CA LEU A 30 4.09 11.03 17.52
C LEU A 30 5.14 11.93 18.17
N TRP A 31 6.42 11.76 17.85
CA TRP A 31 7.46 12.69 18.28
C TRP A 31 7.55 13.85 17.25
N PRO A 32 7.50 15.16 17.64
CA PRO A 32 7.63 15.66 18.99
C PRO A 32 6.38 15.97 19.80
N THR A 33 5.21 15.72 19.24
CA THR A 33 3.94 16.21 19.78
C THR A 33 3.46 15.47 21.02
N TYR A 34 3.85 14.20 21.18
CA TYR A 34 3.45 13.35 22.28
C TYR A 34 4.63 13.14 23.22
N GLU A 35 4.44 13.42 24.50
CA GLU A 35 5.52 13.48 25.49
C GLU A 35 6.06 12.09 25.86
N ASN A 36 5.20 11.07 25.85
CA ASN A 36 5.57 9.66 26.10
C ASN A 36 4.90 8.71 25.09
N PRO A 37 5.36 8.68 23.82
CA PRO A 37 4.78 7.80 22.81
C PRO A 37 5.13 6.33 23.03
N ALA A 38 6.19 6.04 23.80
CA ALA A 38 6.63 4.69 24.15
C ALA A 38 5.64 3.95 25.08
N ASP A 39 4.93 4.68 25.93
CA ASP A 39 4.00 4.11 26.93
C ASP A 39 2.65 3.70 26.31
N LEU A 40 2.42 4.03 25.04
CA LEU A 40 1.17 3.72 24.36
C LEU A 40 1.12 2.25 23.95
N GLU A 41 0.21 1.48 24.53
CA GLU A 41 -0.04 0.11 24.07
C GLU A 41 -1.06 0.08 22.92
N PRO A 42 -0.73 -0.60 21.80
CA PRO A 42 -1.68 -0.74 20.71
C PRO A 42 -2.82 -1.69 21.10
N ARG A 43 -4.05 -1.28 20.78
CA ARG A 43 -5.22 -2.17 20.93
C ARG A 43 -5.06 -3.40 20.05
N SER A 44 -5.60 -4.53 20.51
CA SER A 44 -5.52 -5.82 19.81
C SER A 44 -6.04 -5.77 18.36
N TRP A 45 -7.15 -5.08 18.12
CA TRP A 45 -7.70 -4.91 16.77
C TRP A 45 -6.73 -4.17 15.84
N PHE A 46 -6.00 -3.18 16.36
CA PHE A 46 -5.03 -2.40 15.57
C PHE A 46 -3.84 -3.25 15.17
N VAL A 47 -3.36 -4.13 16.07
CA VAL A 47 -2.32 -5.12 15.76
C VAL A 47 -2.77 -6.05 14.63
N THR A 48 -4.02 -6.52 14.69
CA THR A 48 -4.62 -7.33 13.61
C THR A 48 -4.68 -6.55 12.30
N SER A 49 -5.12 -5.28 12.32
CA SER A 49 -5.18 -4.44 11.12
C SER A 49 -3.80 -4.26 10.47
N VAL A 50 -2.77 -3.95 11.26
CA VAL A 50 -1.39 -3.81 10.74
C VAL A 50 -0.90 -5.11 10.12
N ARG A 51 -1.19 -6.26 10.75
CA ARG A 51 -0.85 -7.57 10.18
C ARG A 51 -1.54 -7.80 8.84
N VAL A 52 -2.85 -7.54 8.74
CA VAL A 52 -3.62 -7.73 7.50
C VAL A 52 -3.15 -6.77 6.41
N GLN A 53 -2.96 -5.49 6.73
CA GLN A 53 -2.44 -4.49 5.79
C GLN A 53 -1.06 -4.89 5.26
N SER A 54 -0.17 -5.37 6.13
CA SER A 54 1.18 -5.78 5.75
C SER A 54 1.16 -7.04 4.87
N LEU A 55 0.25 -7.97 5.15
CA LEU A 55 0.04 -9.16 4.34
C LEU A 55 -0.45 -8.79 2.94
N LEU A 56 -1.42 -7.88 2.85
CA LEU A 56 -1.94 -7.37 1.58
C LEU A 56 -0.84 -6.65 0.78
N LEU A 57 -0.02 -5.83 1.44
CA LEU A 57 1.12 -5.18 0.79
C LEU A 57 2.08 -6.21 0.20
N ALA A 58 2.47 -7.22 0.97
CA ALA A 58 3.34 -8.29 0.48
C ALA A 58 2.71 -9.04 -0.70
N ALA A 59 1.41 -9.35 -0.64
CA ALA A 59 0.69 -10.03 -1.71
C ALA A 59 0.62 -9.21 -3.00
N VAL A 60 0.32 -7.91 -2.92
CA VAL A 60 0.30 -7.00 -4.09
C VAL A 60 1.69 -6.88 -4.70
N VAL A 61 2.73 -6.71 -3.89
CA VAL A 61 4.09 -6.61 -4.39
C VAL A 61 4.52 -7.90 -5.06
N LEU A 62 4.20 -9.05 -4.46
CA LEU A 62 4.47 -10.37 -5.06
C LEU A 62 3.75 -10.52 -6.40
N TYR A 63 2.45 -10.18 -6.46
CA TYR A 63 1.65 -10.21 -7.68
C TYR A 63 2.26 -9.36 -8.79
N THR A 64 2.64 -8.10 -8.49
CA THR A 64 3.26 -7.20 -9.48
C THR A 64 4.70 -7.56 -9.86
N MET A 65 5.32 -8.53 -9.17
CA MET A 65 6.58 -9.13 -9.59
C MET A 65 6.37 -10.32 -10.51
N THR A 66 5.25 -11.04 -10.38
CA THR A 66 4.89 -12.19 -11.21
C THR A 66 4.11 -11.82 -12.47
N ASP A 67 3.52 -10.62 -12.53
CA ASP A 67 2.75 -10.15 -13.68
C ASP A 67 3.62 -9.31 -14.65
N PRO A 68 4.01 -9.83 -15.83
CA PRO A 68 4.83 -9.11 -16.81
C PRO A 68 4.02 -8.09 -17.65
N GLY A 69 2.70 -8.00 -17.48
CA GLY A 69 1.81 -7.48 -18.52
C GLY A 69 1.35 -6.02 -18.43
N GLN A 70 1.36 -5.35 -17.29
CA GLN A 70 0.63 -4.09 -17.19
C GLN A 70 1.50 -2.85 -17.41
N ARG A 71 1.86 -2.61 -18.67
CA ARG A 71 2.00 -1.23 -19.15
C ARG A 71 0.56 -0.72 -19.32
N VAL A 72 0.06 0.05 -18.37
CA VAL A 72 -1.15 0.83 -18.62
C VAL A 72 -0.78 1.79 -19.76
N GLN A 73 -1.21 1.51 -20.99
CA GLN A 73 -1.18 2.48 -22.07
C GLN A 73 -2.04 3.64 -21.59
N THR A 74 -1.36 4.69 -21.14
CA THR A 74 -1.91 6.01 -20.85
C THR A 74 -1.62 6.91 -22.05
N ASP A 75 -1.62 6.31 -23.25
CA ASP A 75 -1.64 7.05 -24.49
C ASP A 75 -3.03 7.68 -24.56
N ILE A 76 -3.14 8.89 -24.01
CA ILE A 76 -4.26 9.78 -24.32
C ILE A 76 -4.11 10.06 -25.81
N PRO A 77 -5.10 9.72 -26.65
CA PRO A 77 -5.05 10.06 -28.06
C PRO A 77 -4.79 11.56 -28.21
N ASP A 78 -3.77 11.96 -28.97
CA ASP A 78 -3.45 13.37 -29.22
C ASP A 78 -4.65 14.14 -29.82
N GLU A 79 -5.54 13.40 -30.50
CA GLU A 79 -6.79 13.89 -31.01
C GLU A 79 -7.95 13.28 -30.20
N PRO A 80 -8.72 14.08 -29.45
CA PRO A 80 -9.91 13.56 -28.79
C PRO A 80 -10.87 13.02 -29.86
N ASP A 81 -11.41 11.83 -29.63
CA ASP A 81 -12.46 11.29 -30.49
C ASP A 81 -13.72 12.16 -30.32
N LEU A 82 -13.89 13.09 -31.26
CA LEU A 82 -15.05 13.97 -31.37
C LEU A 82 -16.20 13.33 -32.14
N THR A 83 -16.10 12.05 -32.50
CA THR A 83 -17.20 11.34 -33.13
C THR A 83 -18.38 11.36 -32.17
N PRO A 84 -19.49 12.04 -32.50
CA PRO A 84 -20.66 12.01 -31.64
C PRO A 84 -21.05 10.55 -31.47
N ALA A 85 -21.26 10.12 -30.22
CA ALA A 85 -21.85 8.81 -29.97
C ALA A 85 -23.13 8.77 -30.80
N ALA A 86 -23.18 7.91 -31.82
CA ALA A 86 -24.34 7.82 -32.70
C ALA A 86 -25.56 7.65 -31.80
N GLU A 87 -26.48 8.62 -31.87
CA GLU A 87 -27.76 8.50 -31.21
C GLU A 87 -28.38 7.20 -31.69
N SER A 88 -28.62 6.28 -30.75
CA SER A 88 -29.45 5.12 -31.02
C SER A 88 -30.86 5.64 -31.25
N GLU A 89 -31.20 5.86 -32.52
CA GLU A 89 -32.59 6.08 -32.94
C GLU A 89 -33.38 4.78 -32.67
N ASP A 90 -34.33 4.87 -31.73
CA ASP A 90 -35.35 3.86 -31.41
C ASP A 90 -36.35 3.65 -32.56
#